data_AF-A0A956VCK1-F1
#
_entry.id   AF-A0A956VCK1-F1
#
_cell.length_a   1.000
_cell.length_b   1.000
_cell.length_c   1.000
_cell.angle_alpha   90.00
_cell.angle_beta   90.00
_cell.angle_gamma   90.00
#
_symmetry.space_group_name_H-M   'P 1'
#
loop_
_entity.id
_entity.type
_entity.pdbx_description
1 polymer ?
#
loop_
_entity_poly.entity_id
_entity_poly.type
_entity_poly.pdbx_seq_one_letter_code
_entity_poly.pdbx_strand_id
1 'polypeptide(L)'
;MQGEFLARPTWNPVEVVSDPRVTMTAVGTIGAYVTRKAAYVGMRSVFGFAAKDAGGNVKFYAPGAGGAMDMTSELPNARLARLALNGAQVAAGSILIGRAKDANLDYLGLGLAAAGFANVVMTLLGID
;
A
#
# COMPACT_ATOMS: atom_id res chain seq x y z
N MET A 1 -5.80 25.25 24.20
CA MET A 1 -6.09 24.67 22.86
C MET A 1 -6.30 23.17 23.01
N GLN A 2 -7.43 22.77 23.59
CA GLN A 2 -7.85 21.37 23.74
C GLN A 2 -9.37 21.38 23.48
N GLY A 3 -9.83 20.71 22.41
CA GLY A 3 -11.27 20.60 22.16
C GLY A 3 -11.70 20.18 20.75
N GLU A 4 -10.88 20.37 19.72
CA GLU A 4 -11.33 20.14 18.33
C GLU A 4 -11.08 18.73 17.79
N PHE A 5 -10.37 17.88 18.53
CA PHE A 5 -10.06 16.51 18.07
C PHE A 5 -11.27 15.56 18.15
N LEU A 6 -12.36 15.96 18.81
CA LEU A 6 -13.57 15.15 19.04
C LEU A 6 -14.87 15.80 18.55
N ALA A 7 -14.81 16.73 17.59
CA ALA A 7 -16.03 17.21 16.93
C ALA A 7 -16.68 16.04 16.18
N ARG A 8 -17.99 15.80 16.41
CA ARG A 8 -18.75 14.70 15.80
C ARG A 8 -18.50 14.66 14.28
N PRO A 9 -18.38 13.47 13.67
CA PRO A 9 -18.39 13.38 12.22
C PRO A 9 -19.71 13.97 11.74
N THR A 10 -19.63 15.03 10.94
CA THR A 10 -20.80 15.56 10.28
C THR A 10 -21.28 14.53 9.28
N TRP A 11 -22.56 14.15 9.37
CA TRP A 11 -23.19 13.20 8.45
C TRP A 11 -23.34 13.78 7.02
N ASN A 12 -22.84 15.00 6.79
CA ASN A 12 -22.84 15.67 5.51
C ASN A 12 -21.66 15.15 4.66
N PRO A 13 -21.91 14.37 3.60
CA PRO A 13 -20.84 13.79 2.79
C PRO A 13 -19.96 14.84 2.12
N VAL A 14 -20.52 16.03 1.83
CA VAL A 14 -19.78 17.13 1.21
C VAL A 14 -18.69 17.66 2.14
N GLU A 15 -18.98 17.77 3.43
CA GLU A 15 -18.00 18.22 4.42
C GLU A 15 -16.88 17.19 4.58
N VAL A 16 -17.21 15.90 4.59
CA VAL A 16 -16.23 14.81 4.68
C VAL A 16 -15.25 14.82 3.49
N VAL A 17 -15.75 15.01 2.26
CA VAL A 17 -14.86 15.05 1.08
C VAL A 17 -14.12 16.36 0.92
N SER A 18 -14.50 17.40 1.66
CA SER A 18 -13.79 18.68 1.73
C SER A 18 -12.79 18.77 2.89
N ASP A 19 -12.85 17.83 3.84
CA ASP A 19 -11.96 17.79 5.00
C ASP A 19 -10.52 17.47 4.55
N PRO A 20 -9.53 18.34 4.82
CA PRO A 20 -8.12 18.10 4.49
C PRO A 20 -7.58 16.80 5.09
N ARG A 21 -8.09 16.38 6.25
CA ARG A 21 -7.69 15.13 6.91
C ARG A 21 -8.05 13.92 6.06
N VAL A 22 -9.27 13.91 5.54
CA VAL A 22 -9.81 12.81 4.72
C VAL A 22 -9.15 12.82 3.36
N THR A 23 -9.10 13.98 2.70
CA THR A 23 -8.55 14.13 1.35
C THR A 23 -7.06 13.84 1.29
N MET A 24 -6.25 14.38 2.22
CA MET A 24 -4.81 14.13 2.23
C MET A 24 -4.49 12.68 2.60
N THR A 25 -5.23 12.08 3.53
CA THR A 25 -5.12 10.64 3.82
C THR A 25 -5.45 9.81 2.58
N ALA A 26 -6.54 10.13 1.88
CA ALA A 26 -6.90 9.46 0.63
C ALA A 26 -5.82 9.61 -0.45
N VAL A 27 -5.23 10.80 -0.61
CA VAL A 27 -4.11 11.03 -1.52
C VAL A 27 -2.91 10.16 -1.15
N GLY A 28 -2.54 10.10 0.13
CA GLY A 28 -1.46 9.23 0.61
C GLY A 28 -1.72 7.75 0.30
N THR A 29 -2.94 7.29 0.55
CA THR A 29 -3.36 5.91 0.23
C THR A 29 -3.32 5.61 -1.26
N ILE A 30 -3.85 6.51 -2.10
CA ILE A 30 -3.81 6.38 -3.56
C ILE A 30 -2.36 6.33 -4.04
N GLY A 31 -1.50 7.24 -3.54
CA GLY A 31 -0.08 7.28 -3.86
C GLY A 31 0.63 5.96 -3.53
N ALA A 32 0.31 5.35 -2.38
CA ALA A 32 0.84 4.04 -2.00
C ALA A 32 0.47 2.94 -3.00
N TYR A 33 -0.81 2.86 -3.38
CA TYR A 33 -1.30 1.84 -4.30
C TYR A 33 -0.80 2.03 -5.73
N VAL A 34 -0.72 3.26 -6.21
CA VAL A 34 -0.15 3.59 -7.53
C VAL A 34 1.32 3.20 -7.56
N THR A 35 2.10 3.58 -6.54
CA THR A 35 3.53 3.25 -6.45
C THR A 35 3.74 1.74 -6.40
N ARG A 36 2.93 1.02 -5.61
CA ARG A 36 2.97 -0.45 -5.54
C ARG A 36 2.66 -1.09 -6.88
N LYS A 37 1.58 -0.67 -7.55
CA LYS A 37 1.19 -1.20 -8.86
C LYS A 37 2.27 -0.94 -9.90
N ALA A 38 2.83 0.27 -9.93
CA ALA A 38 3.92 0.64 -10.82
C ALA A 38 5.16 -0.23 -10.56
N ALA A 39 5.57 -0.43 -9.31
CA ALA A 39 6.69 -1.29 -8.95
C ALA A 39 6.46 -2.74 -9.38
N TYR A 40 5.28 -3.31 -9.12
CA TYR A 40 4.98 -4.70 -9.43
C TYR A 40 4.93 -4.96 -10.94
N VAL A 41 4.36 -4.04 -11.70
CA VAL A 41 4.28 -4.14 -13.17
C VAL A 41 5.64 -3.85 -13.81
N GLY A 42 6.37 -2.85 -13.32
CA GLY A 42 7.65 -2.43 -13.87
C GLY A 42 8.81 -3.38 -13.55
N MET A 43 8.73 -4.11 -12.43
CA MET A 43 9.79 -5.00 -11.94
C MET A 43 9.27 -6.42 -11.70
N ARG A 44 8.63 -7.01 -12.72
CA ARG A 44 8.10 -8.40 -12.65
C ARG A 44 9.15 -9.44 -12.31
N SER A 45 10.42 -9.20 -12.65
CA SER A 45 11.55 -10.06 -12.27
C SER A 45 11.86 -10.06 -10.76
N VAL A 46 11.35 -9.07 -10.01
CA VAL A 46 11.56 -8.93 -8.56
C VAL A 46 10.29 -9.26 -7.79
N PHE A 47 9.14 -8.78 -8.24
CA PHE A 47 7.87 -8.92 -7.52
C PHE A 47 6.99 -10.06 -8.03
N GLY A 48 7.27 -10.63 -9.19
CA GLY A 48 6.54 -11.74 -9.78
C GLY A 48 5.08 -11.43 -10.14
N PHE A 49 4.37 -12.46 -10.61
CA PHE A 49 2.93 -12.48 -10.80
C PHE A 49 2.27 -13.21 -9.64
N ALA A 50 1.32 -12.57 -8.96
CA ALA A 50 0.54 -13.26 -7.94
C ALA A 50 -0.56 -14.07 -8.61
N ALA A 51 -0.63 -15.36 -8.31
CA ALA A 51 -1.73 -16.22 -8.69
C ALA A 51 -2.00 -17.26 -7.60
N LYS A 52 -3.25 -17.72 -7.50
CA LYS A 52 -3.63 -18.79 -6.59
C LYS A 52 -3.27 -20.14 -7.20
N ASP A 53 -2.64 -21.01 -6.40
CA ASP A 53 -2.46 -22.41 -6.76
C ASP A 53 -3.76 -23.20 -6.63
N ALA A 54 -3.73 -24.49 -7.02
CA ALA A 54 -4.89 -25.37 -6.91
C ALA A 54 -5.39 -25.55 -5.45
N GLY A 55 -4.56 -25.25 -4.45
CA GLY A 55 -4.91 -25.24 -3.03
C GLY A 55 -5.44 -23.90 -2.53
N GLY A 56 -5.58 -22.90 -3.40
CA GLY A 56 -6.04 -21.55 -3.05
C GLY A 56 -4.98 -20.65 -2.43
N ASN A 57 -3.72 -21.12 -2.33
CA ASN A 57 -2.63 -20.34 -1.77
C ASN A 57 -2.07 -19.37 -2.80
N VAL A 58 -1.80 -18.13 -2.41
CA VAL A 58 -1.12 -17.17 -3.27
C VAL A 58 0.35 -17.54 -3.42
N LYS A 59 0.76 -17.80 -4.67
CA LYS A 59 2.13 -18.00 -5.10
C LYS A 59 2.56 -16.89 -6.05
N PHE A 60 3.88 -16.69 -6.15
CA PHE A 60 4.46 -15.64 -6.96
C PHE A 60 5.29 -16.26 -8.09
N TYR A 61 4.86 -16.08 -9.31
CA TYR A 61 5.46 -16.71 -10.49
C TYR A 61 6.40 -15.76 -11.22
N ALA A 62 7.46 -16.32 -11.80
CA ALA A 62 8.42 -15.57 -12.61
C ALA A 62 7.81 -15.15 -13.96
N PRO A 63 8.33 -14.08 -14.60
CA PRO A 63 8.03 -13.82 -16.00
C PRO A 63 8.66 -14.89 -16.90
N GLY A 64 7.85 -15.49 -17.76
CA GLY A 64 8.26 -16.40 -18.83
C GLY A 64 8.63 -15.67 -20.13
N ALA A 65 8.81 -16.46 -21.19
CA ALA A 65 9.12 -15.93 -22.52
C ALA A 65 8.06 -14.92 -22.99
N GLY A 66 8.49 -13.75 -23.45
CA GLY A 66 7.59 -12.68 -23.90
C GLY A 66 6.95 -11.85 -22.77
N GLY A 67 7.36 -12.05 -21.51
CA GLY A 67 6.88 -11.26 -20.37
C GLY A 67 5.53 -11.72 -19.80
N ALA A 68 4.98 -12.82 -20.32
CA ALA A 68 3.83 -13.49 -19.72
C ALA A 68 4.20 -14.20 -18.41
N MET A 69 3.22 -14.56 -17.60
CA MET A 69 3.44 -15.33 -16.37
C MET A 69 3.82 -16.77 -16.70
N ASP A 70 4.87 -17.30 -16.07
CA ASP A 70 5.24 -18.71 -16.13
C ASP A 70 4.78 -19.45 -14.86
N MET A 71 3.66 -20.18 -14.95
CA MET A 71 3.12 -20.95 -13.83
C MET A 71 3.99 -22.15 -13.41
N THR A 72 5.03 -22.49 -14.18
CA THR A 72 5.94 -23.59 -13.86
C THR A 72 7.14 -23.15 -13.01
N SER A 73 7.38 -21.83 -12.94
CA SER A 73 8.53 -21.25 -12.25
C SER A 73 8.07 -20.27 -11.16
N GLU A 74 8.19 -20.69 -9.90
CA GLU A 74 7.96 -19.80 -8.76
C GLU A 74 9.18 -18.87 -8.58
N LEU A 75 8.94 -17.57 -8.39
CA LEU A 75 9.98 -16.57 -8.18
C LEU A 75 10.39 -16.56 -6.70
N PRO A 76 11.58 -17.09 -6.35
CA PRO A 76 12.05 -17.05 -4.98
C PRO A 76 12.19 -15.60 -4.51
N ASN A 77 11.87 -15.35 -3.23
CA ASN A 77 11.95 -14.04 -2.58
C ASN A 77 10.94 -12.98 -3.05
N ALA A 78 10.05 -13.24 -4.01
CA ALA A 78 9.03 -12.28 -4.42
C ALA A 78 8.15 -11.83 -3.25
N ARG A 79 7.77 -12.76 -2.36
CA ARG A 79 7.05 -12.46 -1.12
C ARG A 79 7.83 -11.49 -0.24
N LEU A 80 9.12 -11.75 -0.03
CA LEU A 80 9.98 -10.90 0.78
C LEU A 80 10.16 -9.51 0.15
N ALA A 81 10.34 -9.43 -1.17
CA ALA A 81 10.44 -8.17 -1.89
C ALA A 81 9.15 -7.34 -1.76
N ARG A 82 7.97 -7.95 -1.88
CA ARG A 82 6.68 -7.29 -1.64
C ARG A 82 6.56 -6.80 -0.20
N LEU A 83 6.91 -7.62 0.78
CA LEU A 83 6.95 -7.21 2.19
C LEU A 83 7.89 -6.03 2.43
N ALA A 84 9.08 -6.05 1.82
CA ALA A 84 10.05 -4.97 1.92
C ALA A 84 9.53 -3.67 1.30
N LEU A 85 8.91 -3.73 0.13
CA LEU A 85 8.31 -2.54 -0.51
C LEU A 85 7.18 -1.96 0.36
N ASN A 86 6.25 -2.80 0.81
CA ASN A 86 5.13 -2.35 1.65
C ASN A 86 5.63 -1.85 3.01
N GLY A 87 6.63 -2.49 3.60
CA GLY A 87 7.31 -2.03 4.81
C GLY A 87 8.02 -0.68 4.61
N ALA A 88 8.64 -0.46 3.45
CA ALA A 88 9.23 0.83 3.10
C ALA A 88 8.16 1.93 2.99
N GLN A 89 6.96 1.63 2.51
CA GLN A 89 5.82 2.57 2.53
C GLN A 89 5.39 2.91 3.97
N VAL A 90 5.35 1.93 4.86
CA VAL A 90 5.08 2.16 6.30
C VAL A 90 6.14 3.08 6.91
N ALA A 91 7.42 2.80 6.66
CA ALA A 91 8.51 3.60 7.18
C ALA A 91 8.48 5.03 6.61
N ALA A 92 8.30 5.17 5.29
CA ALA A 92 8.21 6.48 4.64
C ALA A 92 7.03 7.31 5.16
N GLY A 93 5.84 6.71 5.28
CA GLY A 93 4.67 7.37 5.83
C GLY A 93 4.86 7.77 7.30
N SER A 94 5.45 6.89 8.12
CA SER A 94 5.79 7.19 9.52
C SER A 94 6.78 8.34 9.65
N ILE A 95 7.77 8.42 8.76
CA ILE A 95 8.74 9.52 8.74
C ILE A 95 8.07 10.84 8.35
N LEU A 96 7.14 10.82 7.39
CA LEU A 96 6.39 12.01 6.98
C LEU A 96 5.59 12.58 8.15
N ILE A 97 4.86 11.74 8.89
CA ILE A 97 4.08 12.14 10.09
C ILE A 97 4.99 12.73 11.18
N GLY A 98 6.19 12.18 11.37
CA GLY A 98 7.07 12.59 12.46
C GLY A 98 7.93 13.83 12.17
N ARG A 99 8.03 14.24 10.90
CA ARG A 99 8.98 15.29 10.48
C ARG A 99 8.36 16.44 9.73
N ALA A 100 7.15 16.27 9.18
CA ALA A 100 6.48 17.39 8.56
C ALA A 100 5.97 18.33 9.65
N LYS A 101 6.31 19.62 9.54
CA LYS A 101 5.70 20.67 10.38
C LYS A 101 4.36 21.14 9.82
N ASP A 102 3.70 20.27 9.05
CA ASP A 102 2.49 20.55 8.26
C ASP A 102 1.50 19.40 8.45
N ALA A 103 0.34 19.71 9.01
CA ALA A 103 -0.69 18.73 9.30
C ALA A 103 -1.18 17.98 8.05
N ASN A 104 -1.17 18.61 6.86
CA ASN A 104 -1.57 17.95 5.62
C ASN A 104 -0.58 16.84 5.24
N LEU A 105 0.70 17.04 5.50
CA LEU A 105 1.73 16.04 5.28
C LEU A 105 1.65 14.89 6.29
N ASP A 106 1.19 15.17 7.52
CA ASP A 106 0.91 14.12 8.50
C ASP A 106 -0.24 13.21 8.02
N TYR A 107 -1.34 13.79 7.53
CA TYR A 107 -2.45 13.01 6.99
C TYR A 107 -2.05 12.24 5.72
N LEU A 108 -1.24 12.85 4.84
CA LEU A 108 -0.67 12.15 3.70
C LEU A 108 0.21 10.96 4.13
N GLY A 109 1.10 11.19 5.10
CA GLY A 109 1.96 10.16 5.66
C GLY A 109 1.16 9.03 6.32
N LEU A 110 0.06 9.37 7.01
CA LEU A 110 -0.87 8.39 7.58
C LEU A 110 -1.51 7.52 6.50
N GLY A 111 -2.00 8.13 5.41
CA GLY A 111 -2.57 7.41 4.28
C GLY A 111 -1.59 6.45 3.61
N LEU A 112 -0.33 6.89 3.45
CA LEU A 112 0.76 6.08 2.90
C LEU A 112 1.11 4.91 3.84
N ALA A 113 1.27 5.18 5.13
CA ALA A 113 1.63 4.17 6.12
C ALA A 113 0.52 3.13 6.32
N ALA A 114 -0.74 3.56 6.42
CA ALA A 114 -1.88 2.67 6.58
C ALA A 114 -2.04 1.74 5.37
N ALA A 115 -1.90 2.26 4.15
CA ALA A 115 -1.95 1.45 2.94
C ALA A 115 -0.79 0.45 2.86
N GLY A 116 0.44 0.88 3.18
CA GLY A 116 1.59 -0.01 3.25
C GLY A 116 1.38 -1.13 4.27
N PHE A 117 0.91 -0.80 5.47
CA PHE A 117 0.68 -1.77 6.53
C PHE A 117 -0.43 -2.77 6.17
N ALA A 118 -1.53 -2.31 5.58
CA ALA A 118 -2.58 -3.19 5.08
C ALA A 118 -2.02 -4.21 4.07
N ASN A 119 -1.15 -3.78 3.15
CA ASN A 119 -0.52 -4.68 2.18
C ASN A 119 0.53 -5.61 2.81
N VAL A 120 1.21 -5.21 3.89
CA VAL A 120 2.04 -6.13 4.70
C VAL A 120 1.18 -7.25 5.27
N VAL A 121 0.07 -6.90 5.95
CA VAL A 121 -0.85 -7.87 6.54
C VAL A 121 -1.43 -8.80 5.47
N MET A 122 -1.92 -8.24 4.37
CA MET A 122 -2.42 -9.01 3.23
C MET A 122 -1.38 -9.99 2.67
N THR A 123 -0.12 -9.56 2.51
CA THR A 123 0.97 -10.42 2.03
C THR A 123 1.28 -11.56 3.01
N LEU A 124 1.26 -11.29 4.32
CA LEU A 124 1.48 -12.30 5.36
C LEU A 124 0.34 -13.32 5.43
N LEU A 125 -0.90 -12.87 5.22
CA LEU A 125 -2.10 -13.72 5.23
C LEU A 125 -2.37 -14.41 3.88
N GLY A 126 -1.59 -14.12 2.83
CA GLY A 126 -1.82 -14.68 1.50
C GLY A 126 -3.11 -14.20 0.83
N ILE A 127 -3.49 -12.94 1.08
CA ILE A 127 -4.65 -12.26 0.49
C ILE A 127 -4.10 -11.26 -0.54
N ASP A 128 -3.81 -11.69 -1.76
CA ASP A 128 -3.33 -10.81 -2.85
C ASP A 128 -4.26 -10.90 -4.06
#